data_AF-A0A0T5ZRM0-F1
#
_entry.id   AF-A0A0T5ZRM0-F1
#
_cell.length_a   1.000
_cell.length_b   1.000
_cell.length_c   1.000
_cell.angle_alpha   90.00
_cell.angle_beta   90.00
_cell.angle_gamma   90.00
#
_symmetry.space_group_name_H-M   'P 1'
#
loop_
_entity.id
_entity.type
_entity.pdbx_description
1 polymer ?
#
loop_
_entity_poly.entity_id
_entity_poly.type
_entity_poly.pdbx_seq_one_letter_code
_entity_poly.pdbx_strand_id
1 'polypeptide(L)'
;MAEMVRKQVYIEPRQEQLLKTLAKELGTTEAELIRRGIDRGLEGAAGFRPDAAAWREAERYILARMRKGRLKRKRRWTREDLYGR
;
A
#
# COMPACT_ATOMS: atom_id res chain seq x y z
N MET A 1 -22.87 3.39 -21.67
CA MET A 1 -21.43 3.16 -21.90
C MET A 1 -20.74 4.42 -21.43
N ALA A 2 -19.82 4.34 -20.46
CA ALA A 2 -19.07 5.51 -20.03
C ALA A 2 -18.22 6.04 -21.20
N GLU A 3 -18.01 7.35 -21.26
CA GLU A 3 -17.14 7.98 -22.25
C GLU A 3 -15.69 7.50 -22.03
N MET A 4 -15.08 6.92 -23.07
CA MET A 4 -13.72 6.37 -23.00
C MET A 4 -12.73 7.34 -23.64
N VAL A 5 -11.69 7.72 -22.89
CA VAL A 5 -10.60 8.57 -23.39
C VAL A 5 -9.48 7.69 -23.96
N ARG A 6 -9.10 7.90 -25.23
CA ARG A 6 -7.97 7.19 -25.85
C ARG A 6 -6.65 7.66 -25.22
N LYS A 7 -5.89 6.72 -24.64
CA LYS A 7 -4.54 6.95 -24.11
C LYS A 7 -3.54 6.05 -24.84
N GLN A 8 -2.36 6.60 -25.16
CA GLN A 8 -1.21 5.84 -25.65
C GLN A 8 -0.14 5.81 -24.55
N VAL A 9 0.43 4.64 -24.30
CA VAL A 9 1.50 4.39 -23.32
C VAL A 9 2.49 3.40 -23.91
N TYR A 10 3.77 3.54 -23.54
CA TYR A 10 4.77 2.51 -23.81
C TYR A 10 4.76 1.49 -22.68
N ILE A 11 4.86 0.21 -23.03
CA ILE A 11 4.94 -0.93 -22.11
C ILE A 11 6.14 -1.80 -22.48
N GLU A 12 6.62 -2.57 -21.51
CA GLU A 12 7.73 -3.51 -21.74
C GLU A 12 7.24 -4.74 -22.53
N PRO A 13 8.10 -5.41 -23.33
CA PRO A 13 7.72 -6.61 -24.07
C PRO A 13 7.11 -7.72 -23.21
N ARG A 14 7.58 -7.87 -21.96
CA ARG A 14 7.00 -8.83 -21.01
C ARG A 14 5.56 -8.48 -20.62
N GLN A 15 5.22 -7.20 -20.53
CA GLN A 15 3.88 -6.74 -20.15
C GLN A 15 2.89 -6.99 -21.27
N GLU A 16 3.29 -6.75 -22.51
CA GLU A 16 2.53 -7.09 -23.73
C GLU A 16 2.19 -8.59 -23.76
N GLN A 17 3.17 -9.46 -23.53
CA GLN A 17 2.96 -10.90 -23.52
C GLN A 17 1.99 -11.34 -22.42
N LEU A 18 2.11 -10.77 -21.21
CA LEU A 18 1.23 -11.05 -20.09
C LEU A 18 -0.20 -10.57 -20.36
N LEU A 19 -0.39 -9.38 -20.92
CA LEU A 19 -1.72 -8.85 -21.25
C LEU A 19 -2.45 -9.78 -22.22
N LYS A 20 -1.77 -10.23 -23.28
CA LYS A 20 -2.32 -11.17 -24.27
C LYS A 20 -2.73 -12.50 -23.65
N THR A 21 -1.85 -13.10 -22.86
CA THR A 21 -2.11 -14.39 -22.20
C THR A 21 -3.30 -14.27 -21.26
N LEU A 22 -3.29 -13.28 -20.36
CA LEU A 22 -4.36 -13.09 -19.37
C LEU A 22 -5.69 -12.70 -20.01
N ALA A 23 -5.69 -11.89 -21.07
CA ALA A 23 -6.91 -11.50 -21.77
C ALA A 23 -7.61 -12.75 -22.34
N LYS A 24 -6.83 -13.65 -22.95
CA LYS A 24 -7.32 -14.92 -23.47
C LYS A 24 -7.83 -15.84 -22.37
N GLU A 25 -7.04 -16.04 -21.31
CA GLU A 25 -7.41 -16.92 -20.18
C GLU A 25 -8.69 -16.47 -19.47
N LEU A 26 -8.87 -15.15 -19.33
CA LEU A 26 -10.01 -14.56 -18.62
C LEU A 26 -11.19 -14.23 -19.54
N GLY A 27 -11.11 -14.53 -20.84
CA GLY A 27 -12.16 -14.24 -21.82
C GLY A 27 -12.50 -12.75 -21.90
N THR A 28 -11.52 -11.87 -21.74
CA THR A 28 -11.68 -10.42 -21.72
C THR A 28 -10.75 -9.73 -22.72
N THR A 29 -10.81 -8.40 -22.81
CA THR A 29 -9.91 -7.62 -23.67
C THR A 29 -8.69 -7.14 -22.89
N GLU A 30 -7.57 -6.95 -23.58
CA GLU A 30 -6.36 -6.33 -22.99
C GLU A 30 -6.68 -4.94 -22.41
N ALA A 31 -7.51 -4.16 -23.11
CA ALA A 31 -7.94 -2.85 -22.64
C ALA A 31 -8.74 -2.91 -21.33
N GLU A 32 -9.55 -3.95 -21.14
CA GLU A 32 -10.27 -4.18 -19.88
C GLU A 32 -9.34 -4.57 -18.74
N LEU A 33 -8.31 -5.38 -19.02
CA LEU A 33 -7.27 -5.69 -18.03
C LEU A 33 -6.47 -4.45 -17.63
N ILE A 34 -6.11 -3.60 -18.59
CA ILE A 34 -5.42 -2.33 -18.31
C ILE A 34 -6.30 -1.44 -17.43
N ARG A 35 -7.58 -1.27 -17.76
CA ARG A 35 -8.52 -0.49 -16.93
C ARG A 35 -8.61 -1.02 -15.50
N ARG A 36 -8.84 -2.33 -15.32
CA ARG A 36 -8.88 -2.97 -13.98
C ARG A 36 -7.57 -2.80 -13.22
N GLY A 37 -6.43 -2.86 -13.91
CA GLY A 37 -5.12 -2.61 -13.33
C GLY A 37 -4.97 -1.17 -12.84
N ILE A 38 -5.43 -0.19 -13.63
CA ILE A 38 -5.46 1.23 -13.25
C ILE A 38 -6.35 1.42 -12.03
N ASP A 39 -7.59 0.91 -12.04
CA ASP A 39 -8.54 1.05 -10.94
C ASP A 39 -7.97 0.48 -9.64
N ARG A 40 -7.47 -0.76 -9.66
CA ARG A 40 -6.82 -1.40 -8.49
C ARG A 40 -5.60 -0.64 -8.00
N GLY A 41 -4.76 -0.15 -8.92
CA GLY A 41 -3.57 0.64 -8.58
C GLY A 41 -3.95 1.96 -7.92
N LEU A 42 -5.01 2.61 -8.40
CA LEU A 42 -5.52 3.86 -7.83
C LEU A 42 -6.26 3.64 -6.51
N GLU A 43 -7.00 2.55 -6.33
CA GLU A 43 -7.60 2.17 -5.05
C GLU A 43 -6.52 1.91 -3.98
N GLY A 44 -5.47 1.15 -4.34
CA GLY A 44 -4.31 0.91 -3.48
C GLY A 44 -3.54 2.19 -3.13
N ALA A 45 -3.40 3.11 -4.09
CA ALA A 45 -2.77 4.41 -3.87
C ALA A 45 -3.67 5.41 -3.11
N ALA A 46 -4.99 5.31 -3.26
CA ALA A 46 -5.97 6.14 -2.55
C ALA A 46 -6.11 5.73 -1.07
N GLY A 47 -5.89 4.45 -0.74
CA GLY A 47 -5.94 3.93 0.62
C GLY A 47 -4.76 4.34 1.51
N PHE A 48 -3.59 4.64 0.92
CA PHE A 48 -2.41 5.12 1.66
C PHE A 48 -2.07 6.56 1.26
N ARG A 49 -2.85 7.51 1.77
CA ARG A 49 -2.38 8.88 1.94
C ARG A 49 -1.89 9.02 3.38
N PRO A 50 -0.57 9.01 3.64
CA PRO A 50 -0.09 9.28 4.98
C PRO A 50 -0.57 10.67 5.38
N ASP A 51 -1.39 10.75 6.43
CA ASP A 51 -1.80 12.02 6.99
C ASP A 51 -0.56 12.69 7.57
N ALA A 52 -0.11 13.75 6.89
CA ALA A 52 1.06 14.48 7.28
C ALA A 52 0.91 15.12 8.67
N ALA A 53 -0.31 15.45 9.11
CA ALA A 53 -0.56 15.96 10.46
C ALA A 53 -0.42 14.85 11.50
N ALA A 54 -1.01 13.67 11.27
CA ALA A 54 -0.86 12.50 12.13
C ALA A 54 0.61 12.06 12.24
N TRP A 55 1.36 12.08 11.13
CA TRP A 55 2.79 11.77 11.14
C TRP A 55 3.60 12.75 11.99
N ARG A 56 3.35 14.06 11.84
CA ARG A 56 3.99 15.09 12.67
C ARG A 56 3.65 14.94 14.15
N GLU A 57 2.43 14.51 14.48
CA GLU A 57 2.05 14.24 15.86
C GLU A 57 2.79 13.03 16.45
N ALA A 58 2.86 11.93 15.69
CA ALA A 58 3.63 10.75 16.07
C ALA A 58 5.12 11.09 16.28
N GLU A 59 5.71 11.87 15.37
CA GLU A 59 7.09 12.33 15.48
C GLU A 59 7.33 13.16 16.74
N ARG A 60 6.47 14.15 17.03
CA ARG A 60 6.54 14.94 18.27
C ARG A 60 6.46 14.05 19.51
N TYR A 61 5.55 13.09 19.51
CA TYR A 61 5.39 12.15 20.62
C TYR A 61 6.66 11.30 20.82
N ILE A 62 7.20 10.71 19.76
CA ILE A 62 8.42 9.89 19.80
C ILE A 62 9.59 10.72 20.32
N LEU A 63 9.82 11.91 19.78
CA LEU A 63 10.91 12.80 20.21
C LEU A 63 10.75 13.22 21.68
N ALA A 64 9.53 13.56 22.11
CA ALA A 64 9.23 13.89 23.50
C ALA A 64 9.49 12.70 24.43
N ARG A 65 9.22 11.46 24.00
CA ARG A 65 9.51 10.23 24.75
C ARG A 65 11.01 9.93 24.78
N MET A 66 11.73 10.11 23.68
CA MET A 66 13.19 9.93 23.63
C MET A 66 13.91 10.90 24.55
N ARG A 67 13.48 12.17 24.62
CA ARG A 67 14.04 13.17 25.54
C ARG A 67 13.90 12.80 27.01
N LYS A 68 12.87 12.04 27.40
CA LYS A 68 12.68 11.57 28.78
C LYS A 68 13.71 10.50 29.20
N GLY A 69 14.52 10.00 28.25
CA GLY A 69 15.58 9.04 28.52
C GLY A 69 15.06 7.65 28.88
N ARG A 70 16.00 6.72 29.11
CA ARG A 70 15.67 5.34 29.51
C ARG A 70 15.13 5.35 30.94
N LEU A 71 13.97 4.75 31.16
CA LEU A 71 13.45 4.55 32.51
C LEU A 71 14.44 3.67 33.29
N LYS A 72 14.88 4.13 34.47
CA LYS A 72 15.77 3.38 35.36
C LYS A 72 15.12 2.12 35.97
N ARG A 73 13.82 1.89 35.74
CA ARG A 73 13.09 0.74 36.27
C ARG A 73 13.31 -0.49 35.38
N LYS A 74 13.65 -1.60 36.01
CA LYS A 74 13.64 -2.92 35.38
C LYS A 74 12.20 -3.31 35.02
N ARG A 75 12.02 -4.09 33.95
CA ARG A 75 10.72 -4.68 33.59
C ARG A 75 10.19 -5.46 34.80
N ARG A 76 8.91 -5.27 35.12
CA ARG A 76 8.22 -6.00 36.21
C ARG A 76 7.52 -7.27 35.72
N TRP A 77 7.57 -7.53 34.43
CA TRP A 77 6.96 -8.68 33.78
C TRP A 77 8.04 -9.41 32.97
N THR A 78 7.95 -10.73 32.93
CA THR A 78 8.72 -11.60 32.05
C THR A 78 8.04 -11.69 30.69
N ARG A 79 8.75 -12.22 29.69
CA ARG A 79 8.15 -12.40 28.36
C ARG A 79 7.01 -13.40 28.44
N GLU A 80 7.13 -14.44 29.28
CA GLU A 80 6.07 -15.43 29.51
C GLU A 80 4.80 -14.80 30.09
N ASP A 81 4.91 -13.81 30.98
CA ASP A 81 3.75 -13.11 31.57
C ASP A 81 2.86 -12.39 30.53
N LEU A 82 3.43 -12.00 29.38
CA LEU A 82 2.68 -11.33 28.30
C LEU A 82 1.95 -12.31 27.37
N TYR A 83 2.39 -13.57 27.33
CA TYR A 83 1.77 -14.63 26.54
C TYR A 83 0.97 -15.61 27.42
N GLY A 84 0.72 -15.23 28.68
CA GLY A 84 0.11 -16.06 29.71
C GLY A 84 -1.40 -16.19 29.61
N ARG A 85 -1.82 -17.21 28.85
CA ARG A 85 -3.15 -17.81 28.67
C ARG A 85 -4.07 -17.18 27.61
#